data_AF-A0A2V1JXD5-F1
#
_entry.id   AF-A0A2V1JXD5-F1
#
_cell.length_a   1.000
_cell.length_b   1.000
_cell.length_c   1.000
_cell.angle_alpha   90.00
_cell.angle_beta   90.00
_cell.angle_gamma   90.00
#
_symmetry.space_group_name_H-M   'P 1'
#
loop_
_entity.id
_entity.type
_entity.pdbx_description
1 polymer ?
#
loop_
_entity_poly.entity_id
_entity_poly.type
_entity_poly.pdbx_seq_one_letter_code
_entity_poly.pdbx_strand_id
1 'polypeptide(L)' 'MEDGINAIGLGPQGMGGKYSVMGVNIENTARHPSTIGVAVNVGCWSHRRGHIVIDKELNVVCDTHSTWKFE' A
#
# COMPACT_ATOMS: atom_id res chain seq x y z
N MET A 1 10.58 2.83 9.91
CA MET A 1 9.40 2.06 10.37
C MET A 1 9.55 0.58 10.03
N GLU A 2 9.90 0.25 8.79
CA GLU A 2 10.14 -1.14 8.34
C GLU A 2 11.11 -1.92 9.25
N ASP A 3 12.27 -1.35 9.56
CA ASP A 3 13.24 -1.98 10.48
C ASP A 3 12.65 -2.27 11.86
N GLY A 4 11.82 -1.36 12.37
CA GLY A 4 11.15 -1.53 13.67
C GLY A 4 10.14 -2.68 13.64
N ILE A 5 9.39 -2.85 12.56
CA ILE A 5 8.45 -3.96 12.41
C ILE A 5 9.20 -5.29 12.19
N ASN A 6 10.25 -5.28 11.37
CA ASN A 6 11.09 -6.45 11.13
C ASN A 6 11.83 -6.91 12.40
N ALA A 7 12.20 -5.98 13.29
CA ALA A 7 12.83 -6.28 14.58
C ALA A 7 11.90 -7.03 15.57
N ILE A 8 10.57 -7.00 15.37
CA ILE A 8 9.63 -7.79 16.17
C ILE A 8 9.87 -9.30 15.96
N GLY A 9 10.44 -9.69 14.82
CA GLY A 9 10.86 -11.08 14.57
C GLY A 9 9.72 -12.04 14.28
N LEU A 10 8.53 -11.54 13.90
CA LEU A 10 7.40 -12.39 13.50
C LEU A 10 7.72 -13.19 12.24
N GLY A 11 8.52 -12.62 11.33
CA GLY A 11 8.76 -13.15 9.98
C GLY A 11 7.50 -13.39 9.14
N PRO A 12 7.64 -14.01 7.96
CA PRO A 12 6.51 -14.30 7.08
C PRO A 12 5.51 -15.24 7.76
N GLN A 13 4.22 -14.90 7.70
CA GLN A 13 3.13 -15.69 8.29
C GLN A 13 3.24 -15.95 9.81
N GLY A 14 4.13 -15.26 10.53
CA GLY A 14 4.35 -15.50 11.96
C GLY A 14 5.27 -16.68 12.27
N MET A 15 5.95 -17.26 11.28
CA MET A 15 6.85 -18.41 11.47
C MET A 15 8.28 -18.05 11.90
N GLY A 16 8.50 -16.80 12.30
CA GLY A 16 9.81 -16.26 12.63
C GLY A 16 10.64 -15.88 11.39
N GLY A 17 11.74 -15.17 11.62
CA GLY A 17 12.66 -14.74 10.58
C GLY A 17 12.83 -13.22 10.50
N LYS A 18 13.66 -12.78 9.56
CA LYS A 18 14.15 -11.38 9.50
C LYS A 18 13.12 -10.40 8.90
N TYR A 19 12.30 -10.84 7.95
CA TYR A 19 11.41 -9.95 7.19
C TYR A 19 9.95 -10.25 7.49
N SER A 20 9.29 -9.36 8.23
CA SER A 20 7.87 -9.43 8.56
C SER A 20 7.00 -8.64 7.59
N VAL A 21 7.55 -7.58 6.98
CA VAL A 21 6.84 -6.73 6.02
C VAL A 21 7.63 -6.58 4.73
N MET A 22 6.91 -6.48 3.60
CA MET A 22 7.51 -6.22 2.28
C MET A 22 7.74 -4.73 2.03
N GLY A 23 7.03 -3.87 2.76
CA GLY A 23 7.16 -2.42 2.69
C GLY A 23 6.17 -1.73 3.62
N VAL A 24 6.43 -0.46 3.94
CA VAL A 24 5.52 0.39 4.72
C VAL A 24 5.34 1.73 4.03
N ASN A 25 4.09 2.14 3.82
CA ASN A 25 3.74 3.48 3.39
C ASN A 25 3.21 4.29 4.59
N ILE A 26 3.73 5.50 4.79
CA ILE A 26 3.29 6.40 5.86
C ILE A 26 2.85 7.72 5.24
N GLU A 27 1.58 8.03 5.41
CA GLU A 27 1.00 9.31 5.04
C GLU A 27 0.66 10.08 6.30
N ASN A 28 1.07 11.34 6.36
CA ASN A 28 0.78 12.24 7.46
C ASN A 28 0.06 13.47 6.92
N THR A 29 -0.93 13.94 7.67
CA THR A 29 -1.74 15.11 7.32
C THR A 29 -1.87 16.03 8.52
N ALA A 30 -2.20 17.30 8.26
CA ALA A 30 -2.48 18.24 9.33
C ALA A 30 -3.69 17.75 10.17
N ARG A 31 -3.59 17.91 11.49
CA ARG A 31 -4.64 17.51 12.43
C ARG A 31 -4.95 18.64 13.39
N HIS A 32 -6.17 18.65 13.93
CA HIS A 32 -6.51 19.55 15.01
C HIS A 32 -5.65 19.21 16.26
N PRO A 33 -5.11 20.19 17.02
CA PRO A 33 -4.20 19.89 18.13
C PRO A 33 -4.77 18.95 19.18
N SER A 34 -6.09 19.01 19.40
CA SER A 34 -6.79 18.17 20.37
C SER A 34 -7.14 16.75 19.87
N THR A 35 -6.84 16.39 18.62
CA THR A 35 -7.19 15.08 18.07
C THR A 35 -6.03 14.46 17.30
N ILE A 36 -5.89 13.13 17.37
CA ILE A 36 -4.97 12.37 16.53
C ILE A 36 -5.68 11.17 15.92
N GLY A 37 -6.07 11.32 14.65
CA GLY A 37 -6.59 10.21 13.86
C GLY A 37 -5.43 9.35 13.38
N VAL A 38 -5.52 8.04 13.61
CA VAL A 38 -4.55 7.06 13.11
C VAL A 38 -5.32 5.94 12.42
N ALA A 39 -4.90 5.60 11.21
CA ALA A 39 -5.40 4.47 10.47
C ALA A 39 -4.24 3.52 10.15
N VAL A 40 -4.48 2.22 10.25
CA VAL A 40 -3.53 1.19 9.88
C VAL A 40 -4.20 0.26 8.89
N ASN A 41 -3.58 0.09 7.72
CA ASN A 41 -4.07 -0.77 6.65
C ASN A 41 -2.99 -1.81 6.34
N VAL A 42 -3.41 -3.04 6.06
CA VAL A 42 -2.50 -4.15 5.77
C VAL A 42 -2.84 -4.74 4.41
N GLY A 43 -1.82 -4.89 3.57
CA GLY A 43 -1.88 -5.66 2.33
C GLY A 43 -1.29 -7.05 2.53
N CYS A 44 -2.00 -8.10 2.10
CA CYS A 44 -1.46 -9.46 2.13
C CYS A 44 -0.55 -9.72 0.91
N TRP A 45 -0.01 -10.93 0.81
CA TRP A 45 0.81 -11.34 -0.34
C TRP A 45 0.13 -11.14 -1.70
N SER A 46 -1.19 -11.32 -1.76
CA SER A 46 -1.98 -11.08 -2.97
C SER A 46 -2.47 -9.62 -3.06
N HIS A 47 -1.58 -8.66 -2.75
CA HIS A 47 -1.91 -7.24 -2.87
C HIS A 47 -1.99 -6.83 -4.34
N ARG A 48 -3.19 -6.94 -4.91
CA ARG A 48 -3.48 -6.65 -6.31
C ARG A 48 -4.31 -5.36 -6.40
N ARG A 49 -3.83 -4.38 -7.16
CA ARG A 49 -4.49 -3.08 -7.36
C ARG A 49 -4.43 -2.67 -8.83
N GLY A 50 -5.60 -2.44 -9.44
CA GLY A 50 -5.74 -1.78 -10.74
C GLY A 50 -6.07 -0.30 -10.54
N HIS A 51 -5.49 0.58 -11.35
CA HIS A 51 -5.91 1.98 -11.43
C HIS A 51 -6.09 2.34 -12.90
N ILE A 52 -7.21 3.00 -13.18
CA ILE A 52 -7.66 3.35 -14.53
C ILE A 52 -8.01 4.82 -14.50
N VAL A 53 -7.45 5.57 -15.43
CA VAL A 53 -7.72 6.98 -15.64
C VAL A 53 -8.57 7.12 -16.90
N ILE A 54 -9.69 7.81 -16.76
CA ILE A 54 -10.59 8.16 -17.88
C ILE A 54 -10.57 9.68 -18.01
N ASP A 55 -10.26 10.18 -19.20
CA ASP A 55 -10.27 11.61 -19.46
C ASP A 55 -11.61 12.12 -20.01
N LYS A 56 -11.70 13.43 -20.23
CA LYS A 56 -12.90 14.12 -20.76
C LYS A 56 -13.22 13.74 -22.21
N GLU A 57 -12.24 13.24 -22.96
CA GLU A 57 -12.34 12.81 -24.36
C GLU A 57 -12.64 11.30 -24.44
N LEU A 58 -12.89 10.66 -23.30
CA LEU A 58 -13.15 9.23 -23.13
C LEU A 58 -11.96 8.32 -23.49
N ASN A 59 -10.73 8.85 -23.49
CA ASN A 59 -9.55 8.01 -23.55
C ASN A 59 -9.35 7.31 -22.20
N VAL A 60 -9.01 6.02 -22.26
CA VAL A 60 -8.84 5.17 -21.08
C VAL A 60 -7.41 4.67 -21.01
N VAL A 61 -6.74 4.92 -19.88
CA VAL A 61 -5.37 4.47 -19.62
C VAL A 61 -5.32 3.70 -18.31
N CYS A 62 -4.74 2.50 -18.34
CA CYS A 62 -4.38 1.74 -17.13
C CYS A 62 -2.91 2.02 -16.81
N ASP A 63 -2.65 2.81 -15.77
CA ASP A 63 -1.30 3.19 -15.37
C ASP A 63 -0.57 2.09 -14.59
N THR A 64 -1.31 1.20 -13.92
CA THR A 64 -0.71 0.10 -13.16
C THR A 64 -0.47 -1.18 -13.96
N HIS A 65 -1.16 -1.38 -15.08
CA HIS A 65 -1.00 -2.57 -15.93
C HIS A 65 -0.84 -2.15 -17.40
N SER A 66 0.40 -1.94 -17.82
CA SER A 66 0.77 -1.42 -19.15
C SER A 66 0.39 -2.31 -20.34
N THR A 67 -0.01 -3.56 -20.09
CA THR A 67 -0.44 -4.50 -21.13
C THR A 67 -1.92 -4.41 -21.47
N TRP A 68 -2.72 -3.66 -20.70
CA TRP A 68 -4.14 -3.46 -20.97
C TRP A 68 -4.36 -2.37 -22.02
N LYS A 69 -4.94 -2.75 -23.15
CA LYS A 69 -5.43 -1.82 -24.18
C LYS A 69 -6.95 -1.88 -24.19
N PHE A 70 -7.57 -0.70 -24.14
CA PHE A 70 -9.01 -0.57 -24.34
C PHE A 70 -9.22 -0.40 -25.86
N GLU A 71 -9.89 -1.37 -26.50
CA GLU A 71 -10.31 -1.32 -27.91
C GLU A 71 -11.68 -0.66 -28.06
#